data_AF-A0A5B7T642-F1
#
_entry.id   AF-A0A5B7T642-F1
#
_cell.length_a   1.000
_cell.length_b   1.000
_cell.length_c   1.000
_cell.angle_alpha   90.00
_cell.angle_beta   90.00
_cell.angle_gamma   90.00
#
_symmetry.space_group_name_H-M   'P 1'
#
loop_
_entity.id
_entity.type
_entity.pdbx_description
1 polymer ?
#
loop_
_entity_poly.entity_id
_entity_poly.type
_entity_poly.pdbx_seq_one_letter_code
_entity_poly.pdbx_strand_id
1 'polypeptide(L)' 'MCENNKLEIAVKIFKIREKLGWTRSKLAQEANVLESTVVEIESGNNINIETLSKLATAMGKKVTINIE' A
#
# COMPACT_ATOMS: atom_id res chain seq x y z
N MET A 1 -16.79 10.94 5.69
CA MET A 1 -16.47 10.91 4.25
C MET A 1 -14.97 10.82 3.95
N CYS A 2 -14.06 11.30 4.82
CA CYS A 2 -12.61 11.20 4.58
C CYS A 2 -11.96 9.83 4.90
N GLU A 3 -12.59 8.98 5.71
CA GLU A 3 -12.08 7.63 6.02
C GLU A 3 -12.19 6.65 4.84
N ASN A 4 -13.18 6.83 3.97
CA ASN A 4 -13.44 5.89 2.88
C ASN A 4 -12.27 5.81 1.89
N ASN A 5 -11.62 6.93 1.54
CA ASN A 5 -10.53 6.93 0.57
C ASN A 5 -9.27 6.22 1.09
N LYS A 6 -8.97 6.35 2.40
CA LYS A 6 -7.83 5.65 3.03
C LYS A 6 -8.06 4.15 3.03
N LEU A 7 -9.27 3.72 3.39
CA LEU A 7 -9.67 2.31 3.37
C LEU A 7 -9.66 1.76 1.94
N GLU A 8 -10.09 2.53 0.94
CA GLU A 8 -10.05 2.09 -0.45
C GLU A 8 -8.62 1.84 -0.94
N ILE A 9 -7.69 2.72 -0.59
CA ILE A 9 -6.26 2.55 -0.90
C ILE A 9 -5.71 1.30 -0.21
N ALA A 10 -6.00 1.14 1.09
CA ALA A 10 -5.59 -0.02 1.87
C ALA A 10 -6.06 -1.35 1.23
N VAL A 11 -7.35 -1.40 0.85
CA VAL A 11 -7.96 -2.55 0.17
C VAL A 11 -7.33 -2.81 -1.19
N LYS A 12 -6.99 -1.77 -1.96
CA LYS A 12 -6.31 -1.93 -3.26
C LYS A 12 -4.92 -2.55 -3.09
N ILE A 13 -4.13 -2.08 -2.13
CA ILE A 13 -2.79 -2.63 -1.84
C ILE A 13 -2.90 -4.10 -1.43
N PHE A 14 -3.80 -4.40 -0.49
CA PHE A 14 -4.07 -5.76 -0.04
C PHE A 14 -4.40 -6.68 -1.23
N LYS A 15 -5.35 -6.29 -2.07
CA LYS A 15 -5.77 -7.10 -3.23
C LYS A 15 -4.65 -7.33 -4.24
N ILE A 16 -3.82 -6.32 -4.51
CA ILE A 16 -2.71 -6.50 -5.45
C ILE A 16 -1.64 -7.42 -4.84
N ARG A 17 -1.37 -7.29 -3.53
CA ARG A 17 -0.43 -8.17 -2.82
C ARG A 17 -0.87 -9.63 -2.88
N GLU A 18 -2.15 -9.89 -2.62
CA GLU A 18 -2.72 -11.24 -2.73
C GLU A 18 -2.65 -11.79 -4.16
N LYS A 19 -2.94 -10.96 -5.17
CA LYS A 19 -2.82 -11.36 -6.59
C LYS A 19 -1.39 -11.73 -6.99
N LEU A 20 -0.38 -11.17 -6.32
CA LEU A 20 1.03 -11.53 -6.52
C LEU A 20 1.45 -12.76 -5.69
N GLY A 21 0.58 -13.26 -4.79
CA GLY A 21 0.89 -14.34 -3.86
C GLY A 21 1.90 -13.94 -2.78
N TRP A 22 1.98 -12.65 -2.44
CA TRP A 22 3.00 -12.14 -1.52
C TRP A 22 2.50 -12.06 -0.08
N THR A 23 3.39 -12.38 0.87
CA THR A 23 3.19 -12.07 2.29
C THR A 23 3.45 -10.59 2.57
N ARG A 24 3.02 -10.10 3.74
CA ARG A 24 3.31 -8.73 4.18
C ARG A 24 4.80 -8.48 4.32
N SER A 25 5.53 -9.42 4.93
CA SER A 25 6.99 -9.35 5.06
C SER A 25 7.69 -9.29 3.71
N LYS A 26 7.21 -10.06 2.70
CA LYS A 26 7.77 -9.99 1.34
C LYS A 26 7.55 -8.63 0.70
N LEU A 27 6.33 -8.08 0.77
CA LEU A 27 6.06 -6.74 0.26
C LEU A 27 6.92 -5.68 0.97
N ALA A 28 7.10 -5.81 2.28
CA ALA A 28 7.92 -4.90 3.08
C ALA A 28 9.39 -4.94 2.65
N GLN A 29 9.94 -6.14 2.41
CA GLN A 29 11.30 -6.32 1.91
C GLN A 29 11.50 -5.70 0.52
N GLU A 30 10.61 -6.01 -0.42
CA GLU A 30 10.69 -5.47 -1.80
C GLU A 30 10.53 -3.94 -1.84
N ALA A 31 9.73 -3.38 -0.94
CA ALA A 31 9.52 -1.92 -0.84
C ALA A 31 10.53 -1.20 0.08
N ASN A 32 11.44 -1.94 0.71
CA ASN A 32 12.39 -1.43 1.70
C ASN A 32 11.71 -0.61 2.83
N VAL A 33 10.68 -1.20 3.42
CA VAL A 33 9.93 -0.64 4.56
C VAL A 33 9.78 -1.68 5.67
N LEU A 34 9.34 -1.26 6.85
CA LEU A 34 9.05 -2.19 7.93
C LEU A 34 7.74 -2.94 7.67
N GLU A 35 7.65 -4.18 8.12
CA GLU A 35 6.41 -4.97 8.03
C GLU A 35 5.26 -4.29 8.79
N SER A 36 5.55 -3.65 9.94
CA SER A 36 4.57 -2.86 10.69
C SER A 36 3.96 -1.75 9.84
N THR A 37 4.76 -1.08 9.00
CA THR A 37 4.26 -0.05 8.08
C THR A 37 3.28 -0.62 7.06
N VAL A 38 3.52 -1.84 6.55
CA VAL A 38 2.58 -2.51 5.65
C VAL A 38 1.27 -2.85 6.37
N VAL A 39 1.35 -3.33 7.61
CA VAL A 39 0.16 -3.64 8.44
C VAL A 39 -0.65 -2.38 8.71
N GLU A 40 0.00 -1.27 9.06
CA GLU A 40 -0.68 0.00 9.32
C GLU A 40 -1.39 0.49 8.06
N ILE A 41 -0.73 0.44 6.90
CA ILE A 41 -1.31 0.84 5.62
C ILE A 41 -2.50 -0.03 5.24
N GLU A 42 -2.41 -1.36 5.37
CA GLU A 42 -3.54 -2.27 5.12
C GLU A 42 -4.69 -2.06 6.12
N SER A 43 -4.42 -1.48 7.28
CA SER A 43 -5.43 -1.12 8.28
C SER A 43 -6.02 0.29 8.08
N GLY A 44 -5.55 1.04 7.08
CA GLY A 44 -6.00 2.41 6.81
C GLY A 44 -5.21 3.52 7.53
N ASN A 45 -4.15 3.16 8.26
CA ASN A 45 -3.32 4.05 9.08
C ASN A 45 -1.98 4.38 8.42
N ASN A 46 -1.33 5.49 8.83
CA ASN A 46 0.00 5.92 8.37
C ASN A 46 0.20 5.92 6.84
N ILE A 47 -0.87 6.18 6.10
CA ILE A 47 -0.86 6.29 4.64
C ILE A 47 -0.24 7.62 4.23
N ASN A 48 1.04 7.61 3.88
CA ASN A 48 1.73 8.73 3.27
C ASN A 48 2.10 8.41 1.80
N ILE A 49 2.24 9.45 0.98
CA ILE A 49 2.44 9.30 -0.48
C ILE A 49 3.77 8.59 -0.80
N GLU A 50 4.82 8.86 -0.02
CA GLU A 50 6.14 8.27 -0.24
C GLU A 50 6.11 6.75 -0.08
N THR A 51 5.54 6.27 1.03
CA THR A 51 5.43 4.84 1.30
C THR A 51 4.49 4.15 0.31
N LEU A 52 3.38 4.80 -0.07
CA LEU A 52 2.52 4.29 -1.13
C LEU A 52 3.27 4.13 -2.46
N SER A 53 4.11 5.09 -2.81
CA SER A 53 4.93 5.05 -4.02
C SER A 53 5.96 3.92 -3.98
N LYS A 54 6.61 3.71 -2.83
CA LYS A 54 7.54 2.58 -2.60
C LYS A 54 6.83 1.23 -2.76
N LEU A 55 5.68 1.05 -2.10
CA LEU A 55 4.88 -0.18 -2.21
C LEU A 55 4.41 -0.43 -3.65
N ALA A 56 3.88 0.59 -4.32
CA ALA A 56 3.44 0.46 -5.70
C ALA A 56 4.60 0.07 -6.62
N THR A 57 5.76 0.72 -6.48
CA THR A 57 6.96 0.44 -7.29
C THR A 57 7.45 -0.99 -7.07
N ALA A 58 7.52 -1.44 -5.81
CA ALA A 58 7.87 -2.83 -5.47
C ALA A 58 6.92 -3.85 -6.13
N MET A 59 5.64 -3.51 -6.25
CA MET A 59 4.61 -4.34 -6.86
C MET A 59 4.52 -4.17 -8.39
N GLY A 60 5.43 -3.41 -9.00
CA GLY A 60 5.44 -3.11 -10.44
C GLY A 60 4.25 -2.27 -10.90
N LYS A 61 3.69 -1.44 -10.01
CA LYS A 61 2.55 -0.55 -10.25
C LYS A 61 2.97 0.92 -10.21
N LYS A 62 2.11 1.79 -10.73
CA LYS A 62 2.26 3.25 -10.70
C LYS A 62 1.17 3.86 -9.83
N VAL A 63 1.53 4.86 -9.02
CA VAL A 63 0.56 5.66 -8.27
C VAL A 63 0.11 6.83 -9.15
N THR A 64 -1.20 7.04 -9.25
CA THR A 64 -1.80 8.19 -9.95
C THR A 64 -2.68 8.94 -8.95
N ILE A 65 -2.48 10.25 -8.84
CA ILE A 65 -3.23 11.12 -7.95
C ILE A 65 -3.99 12.10 -8.84
N ASN A 66 -5.32 12.07 -8.75
CA ASN A 66 -6.20 13.03 -9.42
C ASN A 66 -6.80 13.93 -8.34
N ILE A 67 -6.72 15.24 -8.55
CA ILE A 67 -7.25 16.26 -7.66
C ILE A 67 -8.24 17.07 -8.51
N GLU A 68 -9.48 16.60 -8.57
CA GLU A 68 -10.60 17.28 -9.25
C GLU A 68 -11.33 18.20 -8.28
#